data_AF-A0A6L2PR24-F1
#
_entry.id   AF-A0A6L2PR24-F1
#
_cell.length_a   1.000
_cell.length_b   1.000
_cell.length_c   1.000
_cell.angle_alpha   90.00
_cell.angle_beta   90.00
_cell.angle_gamma   90.00
#
_symmetry.space_group_name_H-M   'P 1'
#
loop_
_entity.id
_entity.type
_entity.pdbx_description
1 polymer ?
#
loop_
_entity_poly.entity_id
_entity_poly.type
_entity_poly.pdbx_seq_one_letter_code
_entity_poly.pdbx_strand_id
1 'polypeptide(L)' 'YIYPIRLPTRSQAKINFAGETVQCSGWGKVSDPSDEISDTLQYVHLLVITNRECETTFGELITDTKICVSTPDFKSPCN' A
#
# COMPACT_ATOMS: atom_id res chain seq x y z
N TYR A 1 -23.90 0.79 -7.59
CA TYR A 1 -22.89 1.79 -8.04
C TYR A 1 -21.65 1.03 -8.47
N ILE A 2 -21.22 1.17 -9.72
CA ILE A 2 -20.02 0.50 -10.25
C ILE A 2 -19.32 1.47 -11.19
N TYR A 3 -18.08 1.85 -10.87
CA TYR A 3 -17.27 2.75 -11.69
C TYR A 3 -15.83 2.25 -11.73
N PRO A 4 -15.19 2.19 -12.91
CA PRO A 4 -13.81 1.77 -13.02
C PRO A 4 -12.84 2.87 -12.56
N ILE A 5 -11.68 2.47 -12.03
CA ILE A 5 -10.58 3.39 -11.74
C ILE A 5 -9.75 3.66 -12.99
N ARG A 6 -9.18 4.87 -13.10
CA ARG A 6 -8.25 5.22 -14.17
C ARG A 6 -6.86 4.67 -13.85
N LEU A 7 -6.24 4.02 -14.84
CA LEU A 7 -4.87 3.58 -14.74
C LEU A 7 -3.88 4.74 -14.95
N PRO A 8 -2.68 4.68 -14.34
CA PRO A 8 -1.59 5.63 -14.62
C PRO A 8 -1.21 5.63 -16.10
N THR A 9 -0.76 6.78 -16.59
CA THR A 9 -0.28 6.92 -17.97
C THR A 9 1.13 6.35 -18.13
N ARG A 10 1.56 6.11 -19.37
CA ARG A 10 2.93 5.64 -19.65
C ARG A 10 4.02 6.63 -19.21
N SER A 11 3.74 7.93 -19.16
CA SER A 11 4.69 8.92 -18.65
C SER A 11 4.91 8.78 -17.14
N GLN A 12 3.93 8.24 -16.42
CA GLN A 12 4.00 7.99 -14.98
C GLN A 12 4.66 6.64 -14.64
N ALA A 13 4.96 5.80 -15.63
CA ALA A 13 5.53 4.47 -15.40
C ALA A 13 6.92 4.47 -14.72
N LYS A 14 7.63 5.62 -14.74
CA LYS A 14 8.93 5.79 -14.08
C LYS A 14 8.87 6.69 -12.84
N ILE A 15 7.67 7.10 -12.41
CA ILE A 15 7.50 7.92 -11.22
C ILE A 15 7.53 6.98 -10.01
N ASN A 16 8.31 7.35 -8.99
CA ASN A 16 8.47 6.57 -7.76
C ASN A 16 7.35 6.82 -6.73
N PHE A 17 6.49 7.82 -6.99
CA PHE A 17 5.38 8.29 -6.13
C PHE A 17 5.80 8.60 -4.69
N ALA A 18 7.09 8.72 -4.40
CA ALA A 18 7.60 8.89 -3.05
C ALA A 18 7.15 10.24 -2.47
N GLY A 19 6.64 10.21 -1.24
CA GLY A 19 6.03 11.36 -0.58
C GLY A 19 4.55 11.59 -0.93
N GLU A 20 3.98 10.83 -1.88
CA GLU A 20 2.54 10.87 -2.13
C GLU A 20 1.78 10.04 -1.09
N THR A 21 0.58 10.52 -0.72
CA THR A 21 -0.35 9.77 0.13
C THR A 21 -1.27 8.95 -0.76
N VAL A 22 -1.31 7.64 -0.53
CA VAL A 22 -2.17 6.69 -1.25
C VAL A 22 -3.24 6.14 -0.32
N GLN A 23 -4.35 5.70 -0.91
CA GLN A 23 -5.43 5.03 -0.19
C GLN A 23 -5.41 3.53 -0.51
N CYS A 24 -5.30 2.71 0.53
CA CYS A 24 -5.51 1.27 0.43
C CYS A 24 -6.88 0.93 1.02
N SER A 25 -7.63 0.06 0.36
CA SER A 25 -8.96 -0.36 0.79
C SER A 25 -9.17 -1.86 0.62
N GLY A 26 -9.91 -2.49 1.53
CA GLY A 26 -10.20 -3.92 1.45
C GLY A 26 -11.07 -4.41 2.61
N TRP A 27 -11.31 -5.72 2.62
CA TRP A 27 -12.11 -6.43 3.63
C TRP A 27 -11.28 -7.43 4.44
N GLY A 28 -9.95 -7.32 4.42
CA GLY A 28 -9.05 -8.23 5.15
C GLY A 28 -9.21 -8.14 6.67
N LYS A 29 -8.35 -8.87 7.39
CA LYS A 29 -8.29 -8.79 8.85
C LYS A 29 -8.05 -7.35 9.32
N VAL A 30 -8.72 -6.98 10.42
CA VAL A 30 -8.57 -5.65 11.04
C VAL A 30 -7.48 -5.61 12.12
N SER A 31 -6.99 -6.78 12.53
CA SER A 31 -5.91 -6.92 13.51
C SER A 31 -5.25 -8.30 13.38
N ASP A 32 -3.96 -8.38 13.73
CA ASP A 32 -3.19 -9.63 13.69
C ASP A 32 -3.76 -10.80 14.52
N PRO A 33 -4.31 -10.59 15.73
CA PRO A 33 -4.87 -11.69 16.52
C PRO A 33 -6.26 -12.13 16.06
N SER A 34 -6.89 -11.41 15.12
CA SER A 34 -8.21 -11.78 14.58
C SER A 34 -8.06 -12.87 13.53
N ASP A 35 -8.91 -13.88 13.57
CA ASP A 35 -9.11 -14.81 12.45
C ASP A 35 -10.28 -14.38 11.54
N GLU A 36 -11.03 -13.35 11.96
CA GLU A 36 -12.16 -12.82 11.22
C GLU A 36 -11.73 -11.70 10.25
N ILE A 37 -12.31 -11.75 9.06
CA ILE A 37 -12.25 -10.71 8.04
C ILE A 37 -13.33 -9.65 8.29
N SER A 38 -13.17 -8.46 7.74
CA SER A 38 -14.14 -7.38 7.96
C SER A 38 -15.40 -7.56 7.09
N ASP A 39 -16.59 -7.50 7.70
CA ASP A 39 -17.87 -7.42 6.97
C ASP A 39 -18.08 -6.06 6.27
N THR A 40 -17.25 -5.07 6.60
CA THR A 40 -17.35 -3.71 6.08
C THR A 40 -16.05 -3.31 5.36
N LEU A 41 -16.18 -2.46 4.33
CA LEU A 41 -15.01 -1.99 3.60
C LEU A 41 -14.16 -1.10 4.51
N GLN A 42 -12.92 -1.49 4.76
CA GLN A 42 -11.94 -0.69 5.47
C GLN A 42 -11.07 0.08 4.48
N TYR A 43 -10.55 1.22 4.92
CA TYR A 43 -9.56 1.99 4.17
C TYR A 43 -8.56 2.69 5.09
N VAL A 44 -7.37 2.94 4.55
CA VAL A 44 -6.29 3.65 5.23
C VAL A 44 -5.53 4.53 4.25
N HIS A 45 -5.06 5.68 4.73
CA HIS A 45 -4.11 6.53 4.01
C HIS A 45 -2.70 6.19 4.44
N LEU A 46 -1.83 5.93 3.47
CA LEU A 46 -0.43 5.54 3.69
C LEU A 46 0.49 6.44 2.89
N LEU A 47 1.66 6.74 3.43
CA LEU A 47 2.68 7.53 2.75
C LEU A 47 3.58 6.62 1.93
N VAL A 48 3.73 6.88 0.64
CA VAL A 48 4.68 6.15 -0.22
C VAL A 48 6.10 6.56 0.14
N ILE A 49 6.97 5.56 0.33
CA ILE A 49 8.40 5.74 0.61
C ILE A 49 9.25 5.25 -0.54
N THR A 50 10.52 5.67 -0.54
CA THR A 50 11.46 5.22 -1.58
C THR A 50 11.81 3.75 -1.42
N ASN A 51 12.09 3.06 -2.52
CA ASN A 51 12.57 1.67 -2.49
C ASN A 51 13.85 1.53 -1.66
N ARG A 52 14.75 2.53 -1.71
CA ARG A 52 15.96 2.57 -0.87
C ARG A 52 15.66 2.55 0.63
N GLU A 53 14.61 3.25 1.06
CA GLU A 53 14.19 3.22 2.46
C GLU A 53 13.61 1.85 2.82
N CYS A 54 12.82 1.27 1.92
CA CYS A 54 12.22 -0.05 2.08
C CYS A 54 13.25 -1.20 2.12
N GLU A 55 14.32 -1.08 1.33
CA GLU A 55 15.47 -2.00 1.29
C GLU A 55 16.15 -2.14 2.65
N THR A 56 16.10 -1.13 3.51
CA THR A 56 16.65 -1.23 4.88
C THR A 56 15.95 -2.31 5.72
N THR A 57 14.69 -2.62 5.40
CA THR A 57 13.87 -3.61 6.12
C THR A 57 13.77 -4.92 5.34
N PHE A 58 13.57 -4.87 4.03
CA PHE A 58 13.27 -6.02 3.18
C PHE A 58 14.45 -6.51 2.32
N GLY A 59 15.56 -5.75 2.27
CA GLY A 59 16.76 -6.11 1.51
C GLY A 59 16.50 -6.36 0.03
N GLU A 60 17.10 -7.43 -0.50
CA GLU A 60 17.06 -7.81 -1.92
C GLU A 60 15.67 -8.19 -2.44
N LEU A 61 14.64 -8.26 -1.57
CA LEU A 61 13.26 -8.49 -2.00
C LEU A 61 12.66 -7.26 -2.71
N ILE A 62 13.25 -6.08 -2.53
CA ILE A 62 12.78 -4.85 -3.15
C ILE A 62 13.33 -4.76 -4.57
N THR A 63 12.41 -4.60 -5.52
CA THR A 63 12.69 -4.47 -6.95
C THR A 63 11.97 -3.25 -7.50
N ASP A 64 12.38 -2.75 -8.67
CA ASP A 64 11.74 -1.61 -9.35
C ASP A 64 10.26 -1.83 -9.73
N THR A 65 9.77 -3.06 -9.58
CA THR A 65 8.36 -3.45 -9.79
C THR A 65 7.50 -3.34 -8.52
N LYS A 66 8.06 -2.87 -7.39
CA LYS A 66 7.37 -2.71 -6.11
C LYS A 66 7.28 -1.23 -5.72
N ILE A 67 6.20 -0.91 -5.00
CA ILE A 67 5.99 0.38 -4.34
C ILE A 67 5.88 0.08 -2.84
N CYS A 68 6.64 0.82 -2.04
CA CYS A 68 6.62 0.69 -0.59
C CYS A 68 5.88 1.85 0.07
N VAL A 69 5.29 1.57 1.23
CA VAL A 69 4.58 2.55 2.05
C VAL A 69 5.06 2.50 3.48
N SER A 70 5.06 3.64 4.16
CA SER A 70 5.39 3.75 5.58
C SER A 70 4.16 3.47 6.44
N THR A 71 4.36 2.75 7.55
CA THR A 71 3.30 2.31 8.47
C THR A 71 3.62 2.67 9.93
N PRO A 72 3.93 3.94 10.27
CA PRO A 72 4.31 4.32 11.64
C PRO A 72 3.14 4.22 12.64
N ASP A 73 1.90 4.29 12.14
CA ASP A 73 0.68 4.23 12.95
C ASP A 73 0.20 2.79 13.21
N PHE A 74 1.03 1.77 12.95
CA PHE A 74 0.68 0.35 13.05
C PHE A 74 -0.55 -0.03 12.21
N LYS A 75 -0.74 0.64 11.07
CA LYS A 75 -1.81 0.38 10.11
C LYS A 75 -1.20 -0.06 8.78
N SER A 76 -1.62 -1.22 8.30
CA SER A 76 -1.19 -1.80 7.04
C SER A 76 -2.30 -2.69 6.47
N PRO A 77 -2.23 -3.06 5.18
CA PRO A 77 -3.03 -4.14 4.65
C PRO A 77 -2.69 -5.46 5.38
N CYS A 78 -3.71 -6.21 5.78
CA CYS A 78 -3.55 -7.50 6.46
C CYS A 78 -4.36 -8.58 5.72
N ASN A 79 -3.87 -9.82 5.80
CA ASN A 79 -4.43 -11.01 5.14
C ASN A 79 -5.12 -11.92 6.16
#